data_AF-A0A945PGV9-F1
#
_entry.id   AF-A0A945PGV9-F1
#
_cell.length_a   1.000
_cell.length_b   1.000
_cell.length_c   1.000
_cell.angle_alpha   90.00
_cell.angle_beta   90.00
_cell.angle_gamma   90.00
#
_symmetry.space_group_name_H-M   'P 1'
#
loop_
_entity.id
_entity.type
_entity.pdbx_description
1 polymer ?
#
loop_
_entity_poly.entity_id
_entity_poly.type
_entity_poly.pdbx_seq_one_letter_code
_entity_poly.pdbx_strand_id
1 'polypeptide(L)' 'MVDTISKNWFVIYTKPRQELKVLERLTHLGIEAYTPTKIEVRKWSDRKKKVTVCLLPSMVLVCLEEKEVSKVFEV' A
#
# COMPACT_ATOMS: atom_id res chain seq x y z
N MET A 1 15.86 26.93 14.57
CA MET A 1 14.57 26.63 13.93
C MET A 1 14.54 25.13 13.70
N VAL A 2 13.85 24.40 14.57
CA VAL A 2 13.73 22.94 14.45
C VAL A 2 12.48 22.72 13.61
N ASP A 3 12.67 22.35 12.35
CA ASP A 3 11.58 21.80 11.54
C ASP A 3 11.11 20.55 12.30
N THR A 4 9.96 20.64 12.98
CA THR A 4 9.29 19.45 13.49
C THR A 4 8.89 18.63 12.28
N ILE A 5 9.62 17.55 12.03
CA ILE A 5 9.30 16.57 11.00
C ILE A 5 7.97 15.92 11.37
N SER A 6 6.88 16.51 10.88
CA SER A 6 5.53 15.97 11.04
C SER A 6 5.27 14.99 9.91
N LYS A 7 5.57 13.71 10.18
CA LYS A 7 5.09 12.62 9.31
C LYS A 7 3.58 12.52 9.44
N ASN A 8 2.90 12.62 8.31
CA ASN A 8 1.45 12.51 8.24
C ASN A 8 1.06 11.23 7.49
N TRP A 9 -0.12 10.71 7.82
CA TRP A 9 -0.70 9.58 7.09
C TRP A 9 -1.51 10.09 5.90
N PHE A 10 -1.15 9.64 4.71
CA PHE A 10 -1.85 9.92 3.48
C PHE A 10 -2.47 8.64 2.91
N VAL A 11 -3.49 8.80 2.08
CA VAL A 11 -4.14 7.71 1.35
C VAL A 11 -3.90 7.89 -0.13
N ILE A 12 -3.35 6.85 -0.76
CA ILE A 12 -3.15 6.79 -2.21
C ILE A 12 -4.23 5.91 -2.81
N TYR A 13 -4.85 6.43 -3.86
CA TYR A 13 -5.74 5.67 -4.71
C TYR A 13 -4.93 5.00 -5.83
N THR A 14 -5.07 3.69 -5.94
CA THR A 14 -4.37 2.87 -6.92
C THR A 14 -5.35 2.16 -7.82
N LYS A 15 -4.86 1.66 -8.96
CA LYS A 15 -5.67 0.80 -9.83
C LYS A 15 -6.05 -0.47 -9.06
N PRO A 16 -7.28 -0.99 -9.23
CA PRO A 16 -7.73 -2.16 -8.51
C PRO A 16 -6.81 -3.35 -8.77
N ARG A 17 -6.54 -4.14 -7.74
CA ARG A 17 -5.63 -5.31 -7.76
C ARG A 17 -4.13 -4.99 -7.92
N GLN A 18 -3.76 -3.71 -7.88
CA GLN A 18 -2.34 -3.29 -7.89
C GLN A 18 -1.85 -2.86 -6.50
N GLU A 19 -2.69 -2.89 -5.48
CA GLU A 19 -2.40 -2.34 -4.16
C GLU A 19 -1.18 -3.02 -3.53
N LEU A 20 -1.10 -4.36 -3.61
CA LEU A 20 0.03 -5.13 -3.11
C LEU A 20 1.35 -4.78 -3.81
N LYS A 21 1.31 -4.59 -5.13
CA LYS A 21 2.50 -4.26 -5.93
C LYS A 21 2.96 -2.84 -5.64
N VAL A 22 2.03 -1.90 -5.46
CA VAL A 22 2.33 -0.51 -5.09
C VAL A 22 2.92 -0.46 -3.68
N LEU A 23 2.37 -1.22 -2.73
CA LEU A 23 2.94 -1.38 -1.38
C LEU A 23 4.40 -1.85 -1.43
N GLU A 24 4.68 -2.91 -2.20
CA GLU A 24 6.05 -3.44 -2.34
C GLU A 24 7.01 -2.40 -2.92
N ARG A 25 6.58 -1.67 -3.95
CA ARG A 25 7.40 -0.62 -4.58
C ARG A 25 7.66 0.56 -3.64
N LEU A 26 6.64 1.04 -2.94
CA LEU A 26 6.77 2.11 -1.95
C LEU A 26 7.72 1.71 -0.82
N THR A 27 7.59 0.47 -0.34
CA THR A 27 8.48 -0.11 0.67
C THR A 27 9.92 -0.18 0.16
N HIS A 28 10.11 -0.53 -1.12
CA HIS A 28 11.43 -0.57 -1.76
C HIS A 28 12.06 0.82 -1.92
N LEU A 29 11.25 1.86 -2.11
CA LEU A 29 11.69 3.26 -2.11
C LEU A 29 12.01 3.80 -0.70
N GLY A 30 11.81 2.99 0.35
CA GLY A 30 12.04 3.39 1.74
C GLY A 30 10.89 4.18 2.36
N ILE A 31 9.71 4.21 1.71
CA ILE A 31 8.52 4.88 2.23
C ILE A 31 7.74 3.90 3.10
N GLU A 32 7.36 4.33 4.30
CA GLU A 32 6.49 3.56 5.18
C GLU A 32 5.08 3.47 4.57
N ALA A 33 4.71 2.29 4.09
CA ALA A 33 3.42 2.04 3.45
C ALA A 33 2.69 0.87 4.12
N TYR A 34 1.36 0.94 4.14
CA TYR A 34 0.51 -0.07 4.74
C TYR A 34 -0.79 -0.25 3.93
N THR A 35 -1.21 -1.48 3.73
CA THR A 35 -2.55 -1.79 3.22
C THR A 35 -3.11 -2.98 3.99
N PRO A 36 -4.33 -2.91 4.52
CA PRO A 36 -4.91 -4.02 5.26
C PRO A 36 -5.23 -5.16 4.28
N THR A 37 -4.72 -6.35 4.57
CA THR A 37 -4.93 -7.56 3.75
C THR A 37 -5.54 -8.68 4.58
N LYS A 38 -6.30 -9.56 3.93
CA LYS A 38 -6.84 -10.78 4.51
C LYS A 38 -6.47 -11.98 3.65
N ILE A 39 -6.38 -13.14 4.28
CA ILE A 39 -6.18 -14.41 3.60
C ILE A 39 -7.55 -15.05 3.37
N GLU A 40 -7.91 -15.27 2.11
CA GLU A 40 -9.14 -15.98 1.73
C GLU A 40 -8.79 -17.33 1.08
N VAL A 41 -9.60 -18.35 1.36
CA VAL A 41 -9.47 -19.65 0.67
C VAL A 41 -10.41 -19.66 -0.53
N ARG A 42 -9.86 -19.54 -1.74
CA ARG A 42 -10.63 -19.70 -2.98
C ARG A 42 -10.64 -21.16 -3.40
N LYS A 43 -11.83 -21.72 -3.55
CA LYS A 43 -12.06 -23.04 -4.16
C LYS A 43 -12.24 -22.86 -5.66
N TRP A 44 -11.34 -23.43 -6.42
CA TRP A 44 -11.53 -23.72 -7.84
C TRP A 44 -12.02 -25.16 -8.01
N SER A 45 -12.53 -25.47 -9.20
CA SER A 45 -13.09 -26.79 -9.55
C SER A 45 -12.13 -27.93 -9.22
N ASP A 46 -10.84 -27.69 -9.46
CA ASP A 46 -9.72 -28.61 -9.21
C ASP A 46 -9.14 -28.45 -7.78
N ARG A 47 -8.92 -27.22 -7.29
CA ARG A 47 -8.09 -26.99 -6.08
C ARG A 47 -8.62 -25.91 -5.14
N LYS A 48 -8.29 -26.02 -3.85
CA LYS A 48 -8.42 -24.92 -2.87
C LYS A 48 -7.08 -24.23 -2.70
N LYS A 49 -7.02 -22.89 -2.83
CA LYS A 49 -5.80 -22.11 -2.63
C LYS A 49 -6.06 -20.93 -1.70
N LYS A 50 -5.12 -20.68 -0.79
CA LYS A 50 -5.06 -19.46 0.02
C LYS A 50 -4.58 -18.32 -0.87
N VAL A 51 -5.38 -17.26 -0.97
CA VAL A 51 -5.09 -16.06 -1.76
C VAL A 51 -5.17 -14.86 -0.82
N THR A 52 -4.16 -14.02 -0.85
CA THR A 52 -4.16 -12.75 -0.13
C THR A 52 -4.97 -11.73 -0.91
N VAL A 53 -5.94 -11.11 -0.26
CA VAL A 53 -6.83 -10.11 -0.86
C VAL A 53 -6.82 -8.86 0.02
N CYS A 54 -6.75 -7.69 -0.60
CA CYS A 54 -6.82 -6.41 0.12
C CYS A 54 -8.22 -6.22 0.74
N LEU A 55 -8.27 -5.82 2.00
CA LEU A 55 -9.52 -5.48 2.69
C LEU A 55 -10.10 -4.16 2.16
N LEU A 56 -9.21 -3.20 1.88
CA LEU A 56 -9.55 -1.94 1.25
C LEU A 56 -9.13 -1.99 -0.22
N PRO A 57 -10.08 -2.12 -1.17
CA PRO A 57 -9.74 -2.12 -2.58
C PRO A 57 -9.21 -0.74 -2.99
N SER A 58 -8.20 -0.72 -3.86
CA SER A 58 -7.62 0.50 -4.42
C SER A 58 -7.02 1.49 -3.43
N MET A 59 -6.84 1.15 -2.14
CA MET A 59 -6.32 2.06 -1.12
C MET A 59 -5.00 1.55 -0.52
N VAL A 60 -4.01 2.43 -0.51
CA VAL A 60 -2.72 2.23 0.18
C VAL A 60 -2.48 3.42 1.10
N LEU A 61 -2.22 3.15 2.37
CA LEU A 61 -1.85 4.15 3.36
C LEU A 61 -0.33 4.35 3.31
N VAL A 62 0.12 5.60 3.37
CA VAL A 62 1.54 5.93 3.43
C VAL A 62 1.80 6.95 4.52
N CYS A 63 2.91 6.77 5.22
CA CYS A 63 3.40 7.66 6.27
C CYS A 63 4.65 8.35 5.73
N LEU A 64 4.54 9.66 5.45
CA LEU A 64 5.61 10.44 4.84
C LEU A 64 5.52 11.92 5.22
N GLU A 65 6.59 12.66 4.93
CA GLU A 65 6.63 14.11 5.07
C GLU A 65 6.01 14.79 3.86
N GLU A 66 5.43 15.98 4.04
CA GLU A 66 4.81 16.73 2.93
C GLU A 66 5.79 17.00 1.76
N LYS A 67 7.09 17.14 2.04
CA LYS A 67 8.14 17.33 1.03
C LYS A 67 8.37 16.07 0.17
N GLU A 68 8.02 14.89 0.68
CA GLU A 68 8.25 13.60 0.03
C GLU A 68 7.03 13.07 -0.74
N VAL A 69 5.90 13.79 -0.70
CA VAL A 69 4.67 13.44 -1.42
C VAL A 69 4.95 13.20 -2.91
N SER A 70 5.84 13.98 -3.52
CA SER A 70 6.21 13.82 -4.94
C SER A 70 6.87 12.47 -5.25
N LYS A 71 7.68 11.92 -4.32
CA LYS A 71 8.39 10.66 -4.52
C LYS A 71 7.45 9.47 -4.68
N VAL A 72 6.26 9.56 -4.10
CA VAL A 72 5.20 8.53 -4.20
C VAL A 72 4.76 8.30 -5.64
N PHE A 73 4.81 9.34 -6.48
CA PHE A 73 4.37 9.26 -7.88
C PHE A 73 5.43 8.70 -8.83
N GLU A 74 6.65 8.44 -8.34
CA GLU A 74 7.74 7.81 -9.12
C GLU A 74 7.62 6.27 -9.19
N VAL A 75 6.56 5.71 -8.60
CA VAL A 75 6.28 4.26 -8.42
C VAL A 75 5.68 3.56 -9.63
#